data_AF-M7BPK5-F1
#
_entry.id   AF-M7BPK5-F1
#
_cell.length_a   1.000
_cell.length_b   1.000
_cell.length_c   1.000
_cell.angle_alpha   90.00
_cell.angle_beta   90.00
_cell.angle_gamma   90.00
#
_symmetry.space_group_name_H-M   'P 1'
#
loop_
_entity.id
_entity.type
_entity.pdbx_description
1 polymer ?
#
loop_
_entity_poly.entity_id
_entity_poly.type
_entity_poly.pdbx_seq_one_letter_code
_entity_poly.pdbx_strand_id
1 'polypeptide(L)'
;SRGRALYRRILLLHRALPLELKALGDEYVKEEFRRHRSVGPADAQRFLREWEAKTLWQQANEDRQNSRKKTCFGTPLTEEKLNDFHNEQIRQLQELMQEATKPNKQFNISDDSEYK
;
A
#
# COMPACT_ATOMS: atom_id res chain seq x y z
N SER A 1 -15.87 -6.93 17.19
CA SER A 1 -15.35 -8.10 16.45
C SER A 1 -13.93 -7.81 16.01
N ARG A 2 -13.10 -8.85 15.95
CA ARG A 2 -11.67 -8.79 15.60
C ARG A 2 -11.40 -8.07 14.27
N GLY A 3 -12.16 -8.39 13.22
CA GLY A 3 -12.03 -7.73 11.91
C GLY A 3 -12.25 -6.22 11.93
N ARG A 4 -13.24 -5.71 12.70
CA ARG A 4 -13.47 -4.25 12.84
C ARG A 4 -12.35 -3.54 13.61
N ALA A 5 -11.67 -4.23 14.52
CA ALA A 5 -10.52 -3.67 15.22
C ALA A 5 -9.31 -3.57 14.29
N LEU A 6 -9.05 -4.63 13.51
CA LEU A 6 -7.97 -4.68 12.52
C LEU A 6 -8.15 -3.60 11.44
N TYR A 7 -9.36 -3.50 10.86
CA TYR A 7 -9.69 -2.48 9.86
C TYR A 7 -9.38 -1.06 10.36
N ARG A 8 -9.85 -0.71 11.57
CA ARG A 8 -9.59 0.61 12.18
C ARG A 8 -8.10 0.84 12.45
N ARG A 9 -7.36 -0.21 12.85
CA ARG A 9 -5.92 -0.10 13.09
C ARG A 9 -5.14 0.17 11.81
N ILE A 10 -5.49 -0.49 10.70
CA ILE A 10 -4.87 -0.25 9.39
C ILE A 10 -5.10 1.20 8.95
N LEU A 11 -6.34 1.70 9.03
CA LEU A 11 -6.65 3.10 8.68
C LEU A 11 -5.93 4.12 9.58
N LEU A 12 -5.66 3.76 10.84
CA LEU A 12 -4.87 4.60 11.73
C LEU A 12 -3.42 4.71 11.26
N LEU A 13 -2.80 3.59 10.86
CA LEU A 13 -1.43 3.57 10.31
C LEU A 13 -1.33 4.34 9.01
N HIS A 14 -2.35 4.26 8.15
CA HIS A 14 -2.39 5.02 6.89
C HIS A 14 -2.35 6.55 7.09
N ARG A 15 -2.65 7.07 8.29
CA ARG A 15 -2.50 8.50 8.58
C ARG A 15 -1.05 8.99 8.51
N ALA A 16 -0.07 8.09 8.64
CA ALA A 16 1.34 8.42 8.49
C ALA A 16 1.79 8.44 7.01
N LEU A 17 0.95 8.00 6.07
CA LEU A 17 1.29 7.98 4.65
C LEU A 17 1.05 9.35 3.98
N PRO A 18 1.81 9.68 2.92
CA PRO A 18 1.49 10.77 2.02
C PRO A 18 0.06 10.67 1.47
N LEU A 19 -0.56 11.81 1.17
CA LEU A 19 -1.98 11.92 0.83
C LEU A 19 -2.44 10.93 -0.25
N GLU A 20 -1.68 10.82 -1.35
CA GLU A 20 -2.00 9.94 -2.47
C GLU A 20 -1.91 8.46 -2.09
N LEU A 21 -0.85 8.07 -1.37
CA LEU A 21 -0.67 6.69 -0.91
C LEU A 21 -1.71 6.30 0.13
N LYS A 22 -2.10 7.24 1.00
CA LYS A 22 -3.20 7.05 1.94
C LYS A 22 -4.51 6.81 1.19
N ALA A 23 -4.85 7.66 0.23
CA ALA A 23 -6.10 7.53 -0.52
C ALA A 23 -6.18 6.18 -1.26
N LEU A 24 -5.08 5.80 -1.94
CA LEU A 24 -4.97 4.51 -2.62
C LEU A 24 -5.11 3.34 -1.65
N GLY A 25 -4.40 3.39 -0.52
CA GLY A 25 -4.43 2.34 0.51
C GLY A 25 -5.79 2.20 1.18
N ASP A 26 -6.42 3.32 1.55
CA ASP A 26 -7.73 3.33 2.21
C ASP A 26 -8.81 2.68 1.33
N GLU A 27 -8.84 3.00 0.03
CA GLU A 27 -9.80 2.39 -0.89
C GLU A 27 -9.53 0.90 -1.10
N TYR A 28 -8.26 0.50 -1.25
CA TYR A 28 -7.89 -0.91 -1.34
C TYR A 28 -8.33 -1.72 -0.12
N VAL A 29 -8.03 -1.24 1.09
CA VAL A 29 -8.39 -1.91 2.35
C VAL A 29 -9.90 -2.04 2.49
N LYS A 30 -10.65 -0.99 2.16
CA LYS A 30 -12.11 -0.99 2.17
C LYS A 30 -12.67 -2.07 1.25
N GLU A 31 -12.17 -2.16 0.02
CA GLU A 31 -12.62 -3.14 -0.95
C GLU A 31 -12.27 -4.58 -0.56
N GLU A 32 -11.07 -4.82 -0.05
CA GLU A 32 -10.64 -6.14 0.41
C GLU A 32 -11.48 -6.65 1.59
N PHE A 33 -11.71 -5.81 2.61
CA PHE A 33 -12.55 -6.19 3.76
C PHE A 33 -14.02 -6.37 3.35
N ARG A 34 -14.50 -5.62 2.35
CA ARG A 34 -15.85 -5.79 1.80
C ARG A 34 -15.99 -7.15 1.12
N ARG A 35 -15.03 -7.54 0.29
CA ARG A 35 -15.00 -8.84 -0.41
C ARG A 35 -14.93 -10.02 0.57
N HIS A 36 -14.21 -9.85 1.68
CA HIS A 36 -14.03 -10.89 2.70
C HIS A 36 -15.10 -10.89 3.81
N ARG A 37 -16.18 -10.11 3.67
CA ARG A 37 -17.24 -10.05 4.69
C ARG A 37 -18.07 -11.34 4.79
N SER A 38 -18.22 -12.05 3.68
CA SER A 38 -19.14 -13.20 3.56
C SER A 38 -18.45 -14.52 3.20
N VAL A 39 -17.12 -14.58 3.32
CA VAL A 39 -16.36 -15.81 3.07
C VAL A 39 -16.51 -16.80 4.23
N GLY A 40 -16.19 -18.07 3.99
CA GLY A 40 -16.26 -19.11 5.00
C GLY A 40 -15.37 -18.82 6.22
N PRO A 41 -15.67 -19.39 7.42
CA PRO A 41 -14.92 -19.11 8.64
C PRO A 41 -13.42 -19.38 8.55
N ALA A 42 -13.01 -20.43 7.82
CA ALA A 42 -11.61 -20.78 7.63
C ALA A 42 -10.86 -19.71 6.83
N ASP A 43 -11.44 -19.28 5.71
CA ASP A 43 -10.87 -18.23 4.85
C ASP A 43 -10.86 -16.88 5.56
N ALA A 44 -11.93 -16.54 6.28
CA ALA A 44 -11.97 -15.35 7.11
C ALA A 44 -10.87 -15.36 8.17
N GLN A 45 -10.61 -16.51 8.80
CA GLN A 45 -9.57 -16.64 9.80
C GLN A 45 -8.17 -16.50 9.18
N ARG A 46 -7.95 -17.08 8.00
CA ARG A 46 -6.69 -16.94 7.24
C ARG A 46 -6.47 -15.49 6.84
N PHE A 47 -7.46 -14.85 6.26
CA PHE A 47 -7.46 -13.43 5.89
C PHE A 47 -7.05 -12.55 7.07
N LEU A 48 -7.73 -12.69 8.22
CA LEU A 48 -7.41 -11.89 9.41
C LEU A 48 -5.98 -12.11 9.91
N ARG A 49 -5.45 -13.33 9.85
CA ARG A 49 -4.06 -13.61 10.28
C ARG A 49 -3.03 -12.96 9.37
N GLU A 50 -3.21 -13.06 8.05
CA GLU A 50 -2.28 -12.46 7.08
C GLU A 50 -2.25 -10.93 7.21
N TRP A 51 -3.41 -10.31 7.38
CA TRP A 51 -3.52 -8.86 7.57
C TRP A 51 -2.97 -8.38 8.92
N GLU A 52 -3.15 -9.14 10.00
CA GLU A 52 -2.53 -8.85 11.30
C GLU A 52 -1.00 -8.91 11.22
N ALA A 53 -0.44 -9.96 10.59
CA ALA A 53 1.01 -10.10 10.42
C ALA A 53 1.61 -8.92 9.64
N LYS A 54 0.95 -8.50 8.55
CA LYS A 54 1.38 -7.33 7.76
C LYS A 54 1.33 -6.03 8.58
N THR A 55 0.25 -5.83 9.34
CA THR A 55 0.07 -4.66 10.21
C THR A 55 1.17 -4.58 11.28
N LEU A 56 1.50 -5.71 11.92
CA LEU A 56 2.57 -5.78 12.92
C LEU A 56 3.95 -5.48 12.32
N TRP A 57 4.22 -6.00 11.12
CA TRP A 57 5.48 -5.73 10.41
C TRP A 57 5.64 -4.24 10.07
N GLN A 58 4.57 -3.57 9.65
CA GLN A 58 4.58 -2.12 9.40
C GLN A 58 4.94 -1.32 10.65
N GLN A 59 4.31 -1.64 11.79
CA GLN A 59 4.59 -0.96 13.05
C GLN A 59 6.04 -1.13 13.52
N ALA A 60 6.56 -2.36 13.43
CA ALA A 60 7.95 -2.63 13.80
C ALA A 60 8.97 -1.85 12.94
N ASN A 61 8.61 -1.52 11.69
CA ASN A 61 9.43 -0.70 10.81
C ASN A 61 9.25 0.81 11.03
N GLU A 62 8.04 1.28 11.33
CA GLU A 62 7.78 2.68 11.70
C GLU A 62 8.59 3.09 12.95
N ASP A 63 8.61 2.24 13.98
CA ASP A 63 9.40 2.46 15.20
C ASP A 63 10.90 2.59 14.91
N ARG A 64 11.40 1.87 13.89
CA ARG A 64 12.80 1.92 13.44
C ARG A 64 13.12 3.14 12.56
N GLN A 65 12.14 3.66 11.82
CA GLN A 65 12.34 4.74 10.86
C GLN A 65 12.29 6.16 11.46
N ASN A 66 12.09 6.30 12.78
CA ASN A 66 12.19 7.57 13.53
C ASN A 66 13.57 8.26 13.49
N SER A 67 14.50 7.80 12.64
CA SER A 67 15.87 8.29 12.50
C SER A 67 16.07 9.03 11.18
N ARG A 68 15.69 10.33 11.08
CA ARG A 68 16.09 11.39 10.09
C ARG A 68 16.33 11.02 8.59
N LYS A 69 16.07 9.79 8.16
CA LYS A 69 16.31 9.29 6.81
C LYS A 69 15.05 9.50 5.98
N LYS A 70 15.26 9.83 4.70
CA LYS A 70 14.21 9.96 3.70
C LYS A 70 13.31 8.71 3.75
N THR A 71 12.03 8.90 4.04
CA THR A 71 11.02 7.83 4.10
C THR A 71 10.96 7.13 2.75
N CYS A 72 11.40 5.88 2.70
CA CYS A 72 11.29 5.01 1.54
C CYS A 72 10.06 4.11 1.74
N PHE A 73 9.11 4.17 0.81
CA PHE A 73 7.90 3.36 0.86
C PHE A 73 8.05 2.11 -0.02
N GLY A 74 7.54 0.99 0.46
CA GLY A 74 7.62 -0.29 -0.21
C GLY A 74 8.96 -0.99 -0.04
N THR A 75 9.08 -2.15 -0.67
CA THR A 75 10.31 -2.95 -0.73
C THR A 75 10.57 -3.34 -2.17
N PRO A 76 11.84 -3.35 -2.62
CA PRO A 76 12.18 -3.90 -3.93
C PRO A 76 11.62 -5.31 -4.09
N LEU A 77 11.09 -5.61 -5.29
CA LEU A 77 10.65 -6.96 -5.62
C LEU A 77 11.89 -7.83 -5.83
N THR A 78 11.99 -8.93 -5.08
CA THR A 78 13.13 -9.86 -5.23
C THR A 78 12.91 -10.75 -6.46
N GLU A 79 14.01 -11.30 -6.98
CA GLU A 79 13.96 -12.17 -8.15
C GLU A 79 13.15 -13.45 -7.88
N GLU A 80 13.22 -14.00 -6.66
CA GLU A 80 12.41 -15.17 -6.31
C GLU A 80 10.92 -14.87 -6.41
N LYS A 81 10.49 -13.71 -5.90
CA LYS A 81 9.08 -13.30 -5.99
C LYS A 81 8.67 -13.00 -7.43
N LEU A 82 9.58 -12.47 -8.26
CA LEU A 82 9.29 -12.21 -9.66
C LEU A 82 9.05 -13.51 -10.43
N ASN A 83 9.77 -14.58 -10.08
CA ASN A 83 9.62 -15.91 -10.69
C ASN A 83 8.29 -16.59 -10.35
N ASP A 84 7.59 -16.15 -9.30
CA ASP A 84 6.25 -16.66 -8.93
C ASP A 84 5.14 -16.13 -9.86
N PHE A 85 5.42 -15.10 -10.67
CA PHE A 85 4.45 -14.49 -11.57
C PHE A 85 4.38 -15.20 -12.93
N HIS A 86 3.18 -15.25 -13.50
CA HIS A 86 3.01 -15.68 -14.89
C HIS A 86 3.49 -14.59 -15.87
N ASN A 87 3.85 -14.98 -17.09
CA ASN A 87 4.37 -14.05 -18.12
C ASN A 87 3.48 -12.83 -18.35
N GLU A 88 2.15 -13.01 -18.34
CA GLU A 88 1.20 -11.92 -18.50
C GLU A 88 1.25 -10.92 -17.32
N GLN A 89 1.39 -11.42 -16.10
CA GLN A 89 1.50 -10.58 -14.91
C GLN A 89 2.82 -9.81 -14.90
N ILE A 90 3.91 -10.44 -15.37
CA ILE A 90 5.21 -9.78 -15.54
C ILE A 90 5.09 -8.64 -16.56
N ARG A 91 4.40 -8.87 -17.69
CA ARG A 91 4.14 -7.83 -18.69
C ARG A 91 3.35 -6.68 -18.09
N GLN A 92 2.25 -6.95 -17.39
CA GLN A 92 1.43 -5.92 -16.74
C GLN A 92 2.23 -5.11 -15.72
N LEU A 93 3.09 -5.77 -14.94
CA LEU A 93 3.96 -5.10 -13.98
C LEU A 93 4.98 -4.19 -14.69
N GLN A 94 5.54 -4.64 -15.80
CA GLN A 94 6.45 -3.84 -16.61
C GLN A 94 5.76 -2.61 -17.22
N GLU A 95 4.56 -2.79 -17.78
CA GLU A 95 3.75 -1.69 -18.33
C GLU A 95 3.42 -0.65 -17.24
N LEU A 96 3.01 -1.12 -16.05
CA LEU A 96 2.74 -0.27 -14.90
C LEU A 96 3.99 0.52 -14.45
N MET A 97 5.15 -0.14 -14.38
CA MET A 97 6.41 0.51 -14.04
C MET A 97 6.77 1.60 -15.06
N GLN A 98 6.60 1.31 -16.35
CA GLN A 98 6.85 2.29 -17.42
C GLN A 98 5.90 3.48 -17.30
N GLU A 99 4.62 3.25 -17.04
CA GLU A 99 3.65 4.34 -16.86
C GLU A 99 3.99 5.21 -15.65
N ALA A 100 4.27 4.59 -14.50
CA ALA A 100 4.53 5.30 -13.24
C ALA A 100 5.86 6.07 -13.23
N THR A 101 6.79 5.79 -14.14
CA THR A 101 8.10 6.47 -14.25
C THR A 101 8.15 7.52 -15.36
N LYS A 102 7.06 7.71 -16.12
CA LYS A 102 7.00 8.79 -17.11
C LYS A 102 7.17 10.15 -16.43
N PRO A 103 7.92 11.09 -17.03
CA PRO A 103 8.02 12.44 -16.52
C PRO A 103 6.63 13.08 -16.51
N ASN A 104 6.16 13.49 -15.32
CA ASN A 104 4.84 14.10 -15.10
C ASN A 104 4.64 15.32 -16.00
N LYS A 105 4.04 15.13 -17.19
CA LYS A 105 3.59 16.24 -18.05
C LYS A 105 2.16 16.69 -17.74
N GLN A 106 1.44 15.97 -16.88
CA GLN A 106 0.00 16.20 -16.68
C GLN A 106 -0.32 17.30 -15.64
N PHE A 107 0.65 17.70 -14.81
CA PHE A 107 0.45 18.80 -13.85
C PHE A 107 1.64 19.75 -13.91
N ASN A 108 1.62 20.68 -14.88
CA ASN A 108 2.35 21.94 -14.73
C ASN A 108 1.62 22.73 -13.63
N ILE A 109 2.02 22.53 -12.38
CA ILE A 109 1.76 23.53 -11.36
C ILE A 109 2.71 24.67 -11.72
N SER A 110 2.23 25.62 -12.53
CA SER A 110 2.86 26.92 -12.60
C SER A 110 2.92 27.45 -11.18
N ASP A 111 4.13 27.51 -10.64
CA ASP A 111 4.44 28.16 -9.38
C ASP A 111 4.24 29.66 -9.60
N ASP A 112 2.99 30.09 -9.55
CA ASP A 112 2.58 31.48 -9.67
C ASP A 112 2.73 32.13 -8.28
N SER A 113 3.97 32.12 -7.78
CA SER A 113 4.39 32.84 -6.58
C SER A 113 5.27 34.03 -6.95
N GLU A 114 4.76 34.88 -7.86
CA GLU A 114 5.27 36.22 -8.08
C GLU A 114 4.14 37.25 -7.97
N TYR A 115 3.72 37.53 -6.74
CA TYR A 115 3.11 38.81 -6.40
C TYR A 115 4.00 39.49 -5.34
N LYS A 116 4.53 40.64 -5.77
CA LYS A 116 5.43 41.56 -5.06
C LYS A 116 4.89 42.06 -3.72
#